data_AF-Q7U8R5-F1
#
_entry.id   AF-Q7U8R5-F1
#
_cell.length_a   1.000
_cell.length_b   1.000
_cell.length_c   1.000
_cell.angle_alpha   90.00
_cell.angle_beta   90.00
_cell.angle_gamma   90.00
#
_symmetry.space_group_name_H-M   'P 1'
#
loop_
_entity.id
_entity.type
_entity.pdbx_description
1 polymer ?
#
loop_
_entity_poly.entity_id
_entity_poly.type
_entity_poly.pdbx_seq_one_letter_code
_entity_poly.pdbx_strand_id
1 'polypeptide(L)'
;MARPGLTIALLLTTPNLVDACQQWLPDTRYHSIVLSGPHQGQEQLDLVSTLEAQQEEIDAVVVEQQLLDASSRDQLLGRGLLFPAVVVGEMKGHVDYHAEELHLAEDQLAQLGYTVDAAISRFLRQGRADGRSDDDGLASVDKLSRRLQERLGYLGVFYKRDPSRFLGSLPTEERRELLESLQRTYRDLLISYFSDPAASNQALESFVNTAFFSDLPITRTVDIHVDQIDEFWKQLRLEGNKSEFLQDYRLALLDVMAHLCEMYRRSIPPDIPLSGLASGRHRREADLPDAPEVSS
;
A
#
# COMPACT_ATOMS: atom_id res chain seq x y z
N MET A 1 18.73 6.19 21.07
CA MET A 1 19.35 5.96 19.75
C MET A 1 18.25 5.43 18.84
N ALA A 2 17.68 6.27 17.98
CA ALA A 2 16.66 5.84 17.04
C ALA A 2 17.32 4.82 16.09
N ARG A 3 17.03 3.53 16.28
CA ARG A 3 17.54 2.52 15.33
C ARG A 3 16.93 2.86 13.96
N PRO A 4 17.77 2.91 12.91
CA PRO A 4 17.41 3.50 11.64
C PRO A 4 16.36 2.63 10.96
N GLY A 5 15.64 3.26 10.03
CA GLY A 5 14.46 2.77 9.34
C GLY A 5 14.51 1.35 8.74
N LEU A 6 13.44 0.99 8.03
CA LEU A 6 13.36 -0.28 7.31
C LEU A 6 14.40 -0.30 6.19
N THR A 7 15.21 -1.35 6.11
CA THR A 7 16.22 -1.50 5.05
C THR A 7 15.56 -2.04 3.78
N ILE A 8 15.59 -1.26 2.70
CA ILE A 8 14.96 -1.60 1.44
C ILE A 8 16.03 -1.88 0.39
N ALA A 9 16.07 -3.10 -0.12
CA ALA A 9 16.96 -3.47 -1.20
C ALA A 9 16.38 -3.05 -2.56
N LEU A 10 17.13 -2.24 -3.30
CA LEU A 10 16.81 -1.80 -4.66
C LEU A 10 17.54 -2.70 -5.66
N LEU A 11 16.77 -3.56 -6.32
CA LEU A 11 17.19 -4.51 -7.34
C LEU A 11 16.71 -4.01 -8.70
N LEU A 12 17.39 -3.01 -9.22
CA LEU A 12 16.97 -2.24 -10.39
C LEU A 12 18.14 -2.13 -11.37
N THR A 13 17.89 -2.33 -12.66
CA THR A 13 18.93 -2.16 -13.70
C THR A 13 18.89 -0.77 -14.32
N THR A 14 17.72 -0.13 -14.33
CA THR A 14 17.52 1.19 -14.90
C THR A 14 18.00 2.28 -13.92
N PRO A 15 19.06 3.05 -14.25
CA PRO A 15 19.64 4.02 -13.31
C PRO A 15 18.67 5.14 -12.92
N ASN A 16 17.87 5.63 -13.87
CA ASN A 16 16.85 6.65 -13.58
C ASN A 16 15.80 6.16 -12.57
N LEU A 17 15.51 4.86 -12.59
CA LEU A 17 14.56 4.22 -11.69
C LEU A 17 15.16 4.11 -10.28
N VAL A 18 16.47 3.83 -10.16
CA VAL A 18 17.19 3.88 -8.87
C VAL A 18 17.08 5.26 -8.24
N ASP A 19 17.40 6.32 -9.00
CA ASP A 19 17.35 7.70 -8.50
C ASP A 19 15.92 8.08 -8.07
N ALA A 20 14.93 7.73 -8.88
CA ALA A 20 13.52 7.98 -8.56
C ALA A 20 13.07 7.21 -7.31
N CYS A 21 13.45 5.94 -7.16
CA CYS A 21 13.13 5.15 -5.97
C CYS A 21 13.76 5.73 -4.71
N GLN A 22 15.00 6.19 -4.77
CA GLN A 22 15.68 6.83 -3.64
C GLN A 22 15.00 8.14 -3.24
N GLN A 23 14.54 8.94 -4.20
CA GLN A 23 13.79 10.16 -3.94
C GLN A 23 12.49 9.89 -3.15
N TRP A 24 11.77 8.81 -3.49
CA TRP A 24 10.48 8.47 -2.87
C TRP A 24 10.58 7.58 -1.61
N LEU A 25 11.80 7.19 -1.23
CA LEU A 25 12.10 6.45 -0.01
C LEU A 25 12.97 7.30 0.93
N PRO A 26 12.36 8.22 1.70
CA PRO A 26 13.11 9.16 2.52
C PRO A 26 13.93 8.45 3.62
N ASP A 27 15.19 8.86 3.79
CA ASP A 27 16.15 8.33 4.76
C ASP A 27 15.69 8.40 6.22
N THR A 28 14.66 9.20 6.50
CA THR A 28 14.05 9.31 7.83
C THR A 28 13.38 8.00 8.27
N ARG A 29 12.91 7.19 7.32
CA ARG A 29 12.13 5.97 7.55
C ARG A 29 12.67 4.74 6.84
N TYR A 30 13.39 4.91 5.73
CA TYR A 30 13.95 3.82 4.95
C TYR A 30 15.45 3.96 4.86
N HIS A 31 16.15 2.84 4.79
CA HIS A 31 17.55 2.81 4.37
C HIS A 31 17.61 2.04 3.05
N SER A 32 17.74 2.75 1.94
CA SER A 32 17.81 2.11 0.62
C SER A 32 19.22 1.60 0.35
N ILE A 33 19.37 0.31 0.04
CA ILE A 33 20.62 -0.29 -0.42
C ILE A 33 20.48 -0.67 -1.89
N VAL A 34 21.37 -0.15 -2.74
CA VAL A 34 21.37 -0.48 -4.17
C VAL A 34 22.21 -1.73 -4.37
N LEU A 35 21.56 -2.83 -4.74
CA LEU A 35 22.21 -4.13 -4.95
C LEU A 35 22.53 -4.39 -6.42
N SER A 36 22.00 -3.57 -7.33
CA SER A 36 22.17 -3.66 -8.77
C SER A 36 22.62 -2.33 -9.33
N GLY A 37 23.77 -2.30 -10.00
CA GLY A 37 24.33 -1.08 -10.60
C GLY A 37 24.50 -1.24 -12.12
N PRO A 38 24.38 -0.17 -12.91
CA PRO A 38 24.52 -0.20 -14.37
C PRO A 38 25.94 -0.52 -14.89
N HIS A 39 26.84 -1.05 -14.05
CA HIS A 39 28.27 -1.18 -14.35
C HIS A 39 28.90 -2.57 -14.13
N GLN A 40 28.11 -3.62 -13.98
CA GLN A 40 28.66 -4.98 -14.08
C GLN A 40 28.17 -5.58 -15.40
N GLY A 41 29.03 -5.46 -16.41
CA GLY A 41 28.71 -5.81 -17.78
C GLY A 41 28.22 -7.24 -17.90
N GLN A 42 27.03 -7.43 -18.47
CA GLN A 42 26.45 -8.70 -18.97
C GLN A 42 26.47 -9.92 -18.03
N GLU A 43 26.99 -9.82 -16.82
CA GLU A 43 26.74 -10.77 -15.75
C GLU A 43 25.32 -10.49 -15.25
N GLN A 44 24.41 -11.33 -15.72
CA GLN A 44 23.04 -11.41 -15.26
C GLN A 44 23.06 -11.40 -13.73
N LEU A 45 22.48 -10.36 -13.13
CA LEU A 45 22.54 -10.16 -11.69
C LEU A 45 21.99 -11.41 -10.99
N ASP A 46 22.85 -12.11 -10.26
CA ASP A 46 22.43 -13.29 -9.51
C ASP A 46 21.65 -12.82 -8.27
N LEU A 47 20.34 -12.66 -8.47
CA LEU A 47 19.38 -12.21 -7.47
C LEU A 47 19.48 -13.05 -6.19
N VAL A 48 19.69 -14.35 -6.33
CA VAL A 48 19.70 -15.29 -5.21
C VAL A 48 20.92 -15.08 -4.32
N SER A 49 22.12 -15.08 -4.90
CA SER A 49 23.35 -14.90 -4.10
C SER A 49 23.45 -13.49 -3.51
N THR A 50 22.96 -12.48 -4.23
CA THR A 50 22.97 -11.08 -3.76
C THR A 50 22.05 -10.89 -2.55
N LEU A 51 20.85 -11.48 -2.58
CA LEU A 51 19.93 -11.46 -1.45
C LEU A 51 20.43 -12.31 -0.28
N GLU A 52 21.04 -13.47 -0.56
CA GLU A 52 21.57 -14.37 0.47
C GLU A 52 22.69 -13.71 1.30
N ALA A 53 23.58 -12.95 0.65
CA ALA A 53 24.68 -12.26 1.29
C ALA A 53 24.24 -11.15 2.27
N GLN A 54 23.07 -10.55 2.04
CA GLN A 54 22.55 -9.40 2.79
C GLN A 54 21.23 -9.71 3.53
N GLN A 55 20.85 -10.99 3.61
CA GLN A 55 19.53 -11.43 4.08
C GLN A 55 19.17 -10.95 5.49
N GLU A 56 20.17 -10.76 6.37
CA GLU A 56 19.94 -10.35 7.76
C GLU A 56 19.69 -8.85 7.90
N GLU A 57 20.04 -8.06 6.88
CA GLU A 57 19.90 -6.60 6.88
C GLU A 57 18.64 -6.16 6.14
N ILE A 58 18.26 -6.87 5.07
CA ILE A 58 17.13 -6.52 4.19
C ILE A 58 15.78 -6.77 4.86
N ASP A 59 14.91 -5.78 4.87
CA ASP A 59 13.53 -5.90 5.40
C ASP A 59 12.49 -6.06 4.29
N ALA A 60 12.74 -5.46 3.12
CA ALA A 60 11.90 -5.58 1.93
C ALA A 60 12.71 -5.31 0.67
N VAL A 61 12.17 -5.71 -0.49
CA VAL A 61 12.80 -5.57 -1.79
C VAL A 61 11.94 -4.74 -2.74
N VAL A 62 12.58 -3.91 -3.55
CA VAL A 62 12.00 -3.26 -4.72
C VAL A 62 12.74 -3.82 -5.92
N VAL A 63 12.02 -4.48 -6.81
CA VAL A 63 12.62 -5.24 -7.92
C VAL A 63 11.99 -4.85 -9.23
N GLU A 64 12.82 -4.66 -10.25
CA GLU A 64 12.34 -4.42 -11.61
C GLU A 64 11.78 -5.72 -12.20
N GLN A 65 10.58 -5.66 -12.77
CA GLN A 65 9.84 -6.85 -13.23
C GLN A 65 10.66 -7.75 -14.18
N GLN A 66 11.51 -7.16 -15.02
CA GLN A 66 12.33 -7.88 -15.99
C GLN A 66 13.44 -8.76 -15.37
N LEU A 67 13.78 -8.52 -14.10
CA LEU A 67 14.75 -9.34 -13.37
C LEU A 67 14.14 -10.60 -12.77
N LEU A 68 12.80 -10.70 -12.76
CA LEU A 68 12.09 -11.81 -12.17
C LEU A 68 11.85 -12.89 -13.21
N ASP A 69 12.41 -14.07 -12.96
CA ASP A 69 12.11 -15.28 -13.71
C ASP A 69 11.62 -16.40 -12.79
N ALA A 70 10.94 -17.38 -13.37
CA ALA A 70 10.40 -18.51 -12.63
C ALA A 70 11.48 -19.30 -11.88
N SER A 71 12.71 -19.38 -12.45
CA SER A 71 13.81 -20.09 -11.83
C SER A 71 14.33 -19.40 -10.58
N SER A 72 14.57 -18.09 -10.62
CA SER A 72 15.03 -17.33 -9.45
C SER A 72 13.98 -17.36 -8.35
N ARG A 73 12.69 -17.27 -8.69
CA ARG A 73 11.59 -17.40 -7.73
C ARG A 73 11.63 -18.75 -7.00
N ASP A 74 11.75 -19.86 -7.73
CA ASP A 74 11.79 -21.19 -7.14
C ASP A 74 13.04 -21.38 -6.26
N GLN A 75 14.19 -20.80 -6.65
CA GLN A 75 15.41 -20.82 -5.86
C GLN A 75 15.30 -19.99 -4.58
N LEU A 76 14.73 -18.79 -4.65
CA LEU A 76 14.48 -17.93 -3.49
C LEU A 76 13.51 -18.60 -2.52
N LEU A 77 12.44 -19.20 -3.03
CA LEU A 77 11.48 -19.93 -2.23
C LEU A 77 12.15 -21.14 -1.56
N GLY A 78 12.91 -21.94 -2.31
CA GLY A 78 13.61 -23.11 -1.79
C GLY A 78 14.69 -22.80 -0.75
N ARG A 79 15.27 -21.58 -0.79
CA ARG A 79 16.22 -21.09 0.22
C ARG A 79 15.59 -20.26 1.33
N GLY A 80 14.27 -20.04 1.29
CA GLY A 80 13.58 -19.18 2.25
C GLY A 80 13.99 -17.71 2.18
N LEU A 81 14.47 -17.24 1.04
CA LEU A 81 14.92 -15.85 0.80
C LEU A 81 13.80 -14.98 0.21
N LEU A 82 12.55 -15.24 0.59
CA LEU A 82 11.41 -14.42 0.18
C LEU A 82 11.24 -13.24 1.13
N PHE A 83 11.24 -12.03 0.56
CA PHE A 83 11.04 -10.78 1.27
C PHE A 83 9.75 -10.11 0.80
N PRO A 84 9.11 -9.26 1.61
CA PRO A 84 8.08 -8.36 1.13
C PRO A 84 8.57 -7.60 -0.10
N ALA A 85 7.82 -7.68 -1.20
CA ALA A 85 8.28 -7.20 -2.50
C ALA A 85 7.35 -6.16 -3.13
N VAL A 86 7.96 -5.12 -3.69
CA VAL A 86 7.32 -4.21 -4.65
C VAL A 86 7.95 -4.46 -6.01
N VAL A 87 7.14 -4.88 -6.98
CA VAL A 87 7.57 -5.12 -8.35
C VAL A 87 7.32 -3.86 -9.16
N VAL A 88 8.38 -3.25 -9.67
CA VAL A 88 8.29 -2.06 -10.54
C VAL A 88 8.24 -2.50 -11.98
N GLY A 89 7.16 -2.14 -12.67
CA GLY A 89 6.94 -2.52 -14.06
C GLY A 89 5.47 -2.42 -14.47
N GLU A 90 5.14 -3.10 -15.56
CA GLU A 90 3.76 -3.15 -16.03
C GLU A 90 2.90 -3.98 -15.07
N MET A 91 1.71 -3.47 -14.73
CA MET A 91 0.71 -4.24 -13.99
C MET A 91 0.21 -5.39 -14.85
N LYS A 92 0.82 -6.57 -14.68
CA LYS A 92 0.42 -7.81 -15.33
C LYS A 92 -0.32 -8.67 -14.33
N GLY A 93 -1.36 -9.36 -14.78
CA GLY A 93 -2.20 -10.24 -13.95
C GLY A 93 -1.52 -11.53 -13.45
N HIS A 94 -0.19 -11.63 -13.53
CA HIS A 94 0.57 -12.81 -13.07
C HIS A 94 1.50 -12.45 -11.91
N VAL A 95 1.73 -13.44 -11.04
CA VAL A 95 2.67 -13.33 -9.92
C VAL A 95 4.09 -13.55 -10.43
N ASP A 96 4.94 -12.54 -10.27
CA ASP A 96 6.32 -12.52 -10.73
C ASP A 96 7.28 -13.08 -9.67
N TYR A 97 7.07 -12.72 -8.40
CA TYR A 97 7.93 -12.99 -7.24
C TYR A 97 7.24 -13.87 -6.20
N HIS A 98 6.12 -13.43 -5.62
CA HIS A 98 5.34 -14.21 -4.67
C HIS A 98 3.90 -13.74 -4.60
N ALA A 99 3.00 -14.60 -4.12
CA ALA A 99 1.57 -14.33 -4.04
C ALA A 99 1.20 -13.04 -3.29
N GLU A 100 2.10 -12.51 -2.45
CA GLU A 100 1.92 -11.30 -1.64
C GLU A 100 2.54 -10.01 -2.21
N GLU A 101 3.00 -10.03 -3.47
CA GLU A 101 3.69 -8.88 -4.06
C GLU A 101 2.70 -7.79 -4.47
N LEU A 102 3.20 -6.56 -4.43
CA LEU A 102 2.48 -5.41 -4.94
C LEU A 102 3.21 -4.86 -6.15
N HIS A 103 2.45 -4.63 -7.21
CA HIS A 103 2.96 -3.99 -8.41
C HIS A 103 2.84 -2.47 -8.31
N LEU A 104 3.83 -1.78 -8.85
CA LEU A 104 3.82 -0.34 -8.98
C LEU A 104 4.34 0.05 -10.38
N ALA A 105 3.55 0.80 -11.11
CA ALA A 105 3.99 1.35 -12.39
C ALA A 105 5.04 2.46 -12.19
N GLU A 106 5.91 2.65 -13.18
CA GLU A 106 6.98 3.66 -13.11
C GLU A 106 6.46 5.09 -12.95
N ASP A 107 5.27 5.38 -13.50
CA ASP A 107 4.60 6.67 -13.37
C ASP A 107 3.88 6.83 -12.01
N GLN A 108 3.94 5.83 -11.13
CA GLN A 108 3.30 5.81 -9.82
C GLN A 108 4.32 5.73 -8.68
N LEU A 109 5.61 5.93 -8.94
CA LEU A 109 6.67 5.86 -7.92
C LEU A 109 6.47 6.80 -6.73
N ALA A 110 5.67 7.86 -6.87
CA ALA A 110 5.23 8.70 -5.75
C ALA A 110 4.53 7.91 -4.62
N GLN A 111 4.00 6.74 -4.93
CA GLN A 111 3.35 5.86 -3.97
C GLN A 111 4.30 4.85 -3.31
N LEU A 112 5.55 4.75 -3.79
CA LEU A 112 6.48 3.66 -3.43
C LEU A 112 6.61 3.45 -1.93
N GLY A 113 6.76 4.53 -1.15
CA GLY A 113 6.83 4.43 0.30
C GLY A 113 5.59 3.79 0.93
N TYR A 114 4.40 4.10 0.43
CA TYR A 114 3.14 3.52 0.90
C TYR A 114 2.99 2.07 0.43
N THR A 115 3.38 1.78 -0.80
CA THR A 115 3.36 0.42 -1.38
C THR A 115 4.32 -0.52 -0.64
N VAL A 116 5.49 -0.04 -0.21
CA VAL A 116 6.42 -0.80 0.62
C VAL A 116 5.81 -1.12 2.00
N ASP A 117 5.22 -0.13 2.68
CA ASP A 117 4.55 -0.35 3.96
C ASP A 117 3.40 -1.37 3.82
N ALA A 118 2.67 -1.32 2.69
CA ALA A 118 1.63 -2.25 2.34
C ALA A 118 2.14 -3.67 2.07
N ALA A 119 3.22 -3.82 1.31
CA ALA A 119 3.84 -5.10 0.99
C ALA A 119 4.32 -5.80 2.27
N ILE A 120 4.98 -5.06 3.17
CA ILE A 120 5.40 -5.56 4.48
C ILE A 120 4.19 -5.99 5.31
N SER A 121 3.14 -5.16 5.36
CA SER A 121 1.92 -5.48 6.11
C SER A 121 1.25 -6.75 5.58
N ARG A 122 1.20 -6.92 4.26
CA ARG A 122 0.60 -8.07 3.59
C ARG A 122 1.39 -9.36 3.85
N PHE A 123 2.71 -9.30 3.67
CA PHE A 123 3.63 -10.41 3.97
C PHE A 123 3.46 -10.91 5.43
N LEU A 124 3.41 -9.98 6.39
CA LEU A 124 3.24 -10.30 7.80
C LEU A 124 1.85 -10.86 8.15
N ARG A 125 0.79 -10.53 7.39
CA ARG A 125 -0.56 -11.08 7.60
C ARG A 125 -0.64 -12.53 7.15
N GLN A 126 -0.13 -12.82 5.96
CA GLN A 126 -0.16 -14.17 5.38
C GLN A 126 0.64 -15.17 6.22
N GLY A 127 1.80 -14.75 6.74
CA GLY A 127 2.61 -15.58 7.63
C GLY A 127 1.85 -16.09 8.86
N ARG A 128 0.80 -15.39 9.29
CA ARG A 128 -0.11 -15.86 10.36
C ARG A 128 -1.32 -16.64 9.86
N ALA A 129 -1.86 -16.30 8.69
CA ALA A 129 -3.12 -16.84 8.18
C ALA A 129 -2.98 -18.24 7.59
N ASP A 130 -1.90 -18.52 6.86
CA ASP A 130 -1.76 -19.78 6.15
C ASP A 130 -1.27 -20.95 7.01
N GLY A 131 -0.90 -20.70 8.29
CA GLY A 131 -0.31 -21.74 9.14
C GLY A 131 0.76 -22.54 8.39
N ARG A 132 1.53 -21.85 7.51
CA ARG A 132 2.36 -22.46 6.47
C ARG A 132 3.20 -23.54 7.15
N SER A 133 3.02 -24.76 6.66
CA SER A 133 3.57 -26.00 7.21
C SER A 133 5.09 -25.90 7.39
N ASP A 134 5.60 -26.28 8.57
CA ASP A 134 6.98 -26.28 9.12
C ASP A 134 8.16 -26.75 8.21
N ASP A 135 8.07 -26.67 6.89
CA ASP A 135 9.13 -27.05 5.97
C ASP A 135 10.17 -25.93 5.87
N ASP A 136 11.45 -26.34 5.88
CA ASP A 136 12.67 -25.60 6.24
C ASP A 136 12.79 -24.12 5.75
N GLY A 137 12.16 -23.77 4.63
CA GLY A 137 12.15 -22.41 4.08
C GLY A 137 11.34 -21.39 4.88
N LEU A 138 10.51 -21.82 5.83
CA LEU A 138 9.71 -20.91 6.66
C LEU A 138 10.46 -20.35 7.86
N ALA A 139 11.49 -21.04 8.35
CA ALA A 139 12.24 -20.55 9.52
C ALA A 139 12.87 -19.17 9.26
N SER A 140 13.33 -18.92 8.03
CA SER A 140 13.83 -17.61 7.60
C SER A 140 12.71 -16.57 7.47
N VAL A 141 11.55 -16.94 6.91
CA VAL A 141 10.36 -16.09 6.83
C VAL A 141 9.86 -15.70 8.23
N ASP A 142 9.91 -16.62 9.19
CA ASP A 142 9.58 -16.38 10.59
C ASP A 142 10.60 -15.47 11.27
N LYS A 143 11.90 -15.66 11.00
CA LYS A 143 12.96 -14.77 11.49
C LYS A 143 12.79 -13.35 10.93
N LEU A 144 12.53 -13.22 9.63
CA LEU A 144 12.23 -11.94 8.98
C LEU A 144 10.98 -11.31 9.57
N SER A 145 9.90 -12.09 9.73
CA SER A 145 8.64 -11.62 10.29
C SER A 145 8.80 -11.12 11.72
N ARG A 146 9.57 -11.83 12.55
CA ARG A 146 9.93 -11.39 13.90
C ARG A 146 10.76 -10.12 13.88
N ARG A 147 11.77 -10.03 13.02
CA ARG A 147 12.61 -8.82 12.88
C ARG A 147 11.79 -7.61 12.45
N LEU A 148 10.93 -7.77 11.45
CA LEU A 148 10.00 -6.74 11.00
C LEU A 148 9.07 -6.30 12.14
N GLN A 149 8.50 -7.25 12.88
CA GLN A 149 7.67 -6.95 14.07
C GLN A 149 8.45 -6.22 15.16
N GLU A 150 9.69 -6.61 15.44
CA GLU A 150 10.57 -5.96 16.42
C GLU A 150 10.91 -4.52 16.01
N ARG A 151 11.23 -4.29 14.71
CA ARG A 151 11.55 -2.95 14.18
C ARG A 151 10.34 -2.03 14.10
N LEU A 152 9.19 -2.58 13.74
CA LEU A 152 7.93 -1.84 13.61
C LEU A 152 7.21 -1.61 14.96
N GLY A 153 7.56 -2.42 15.96
CA GLY A 153 6.90 -2.52 17.26
C GLY A 153 5.93 -3.70 17.32
N TYR A 154 5.94 -4.44 18.43
CA TYR A 154 4.93 -5.46 18.70
C TYR A 154 3.56 -4.78 18.88
N LEU A 155 2.50 -5.41 18.36
CA LEU A 155 1.09 -5.00 18.46
C LEU A 155 0.63 -3.87 17.50
N GLY A 156 0.03 -4.26 16.37
CA GLY A 156 -0.90 -3.39 15.62
C GLY A 156 -0.39 -2.71 14.35
N VAL A 157 0.85 -3.00 13.92
CA VAL A 157 1.54 -2.21 12.88
C VAL A 157 0.99 -2.38 11.47
N PHE A 158 0.19 -3.41 11.19
CA PHE A 158 -0.44 -3.59 9.86
C PHE A 158 -1.20 -2.34 9.38
N TYR A 159 -1.62 -1.49 10.32
CA TYR A 159 -2.35 -0.26 10.07
C TYR A 159 -1.78 0.92 10.84
N LYS A 160 -0.54 0.84 11.35
CA LYS A 160 0.09 1.99 12.02
C LYS A 160 0.55 2.96 10.96
N ARG A 161 -0.21 4.03 10.81
CA ARG A 161 0.05 5.09 9.84
C ARG A 161 0.97 6.15 10.42
N ASP A 162 1.73 6.80 9.56
CA ASP A 162 2.65 7.86 9.92
C ASP A 162 2.03 9.23 9.59
N PRO A 163 1.68 10.05 10.61
CA PRO A 163 1.06 11.36 10.37
C PRO A 163 1.92 12.31 9.52
N SER A 164 3.23 12.11 9.46
CA SER A 164 4.11 12.90 8.59
C SER A 164 3.88 12.64 7.10
N ARG A 165 3.24 11.51 6.76
CA ARG A 165 2.88 11.11 5.40
C ARG A 165 1.41 11.34 5.07
N PHE A 166 0.63 11.92 5.98
CA PHE A 166 -0.76 12.23 5.66
C PHE A 166 -0.81 13.30 4.58
N LEU A 167 -1.78 13.19 3.68
CA LEU A 167 -1.94 14.12 2.56
C LEU A 167 -1.93 15.59 3.02
N GLY A 168 -2.46 15.86 4.22
CA GLY A 168 -2.50 17.19 4.84
C GLY A 168 -1.15 17.73 5.34
N SER A 169 -0.19 16.87 5.69
CA SER A 169 1.14 17.25 6.19
C SER A 169 2.21 17.32 5.10
N LEU A 170 1.95 16.72 3.93
CA LEU A 170 2.88 16.78 2.80
C LEU A 170 3.01 18.19 2.22
N PRO A 171 4.22 18.56 1.74
CA PRO A 171 4.46 19.74 0.91
C PRO A 171 3.54 19.77 -0.33
N THR A 172 3.29 20.96 -0.86
CA THR A 172 2.33 21.15 -1.96
C THR A 172 2.66 20.35 -3.22
N GLU A 173 3.93 20.28 -3.62
CA GLU A 173 4.35 19.51 -4.80
C GLU A 173 4.20 18.00 -4.58
N GLU A 174 4.73 17.46 -3.48
CA GLU A 174 4.57 16.04 -3.15
C GLU A 174 3.10 15.63 -3.03
N ARG A 175 2.28 16.51 -2.45
CA ARG A 175 0.82 16.31 -2.36
C ARG A 175 0.17 16.22 -3.74
N ARG A 176 0.56 17.10 -4.66
CA ARG A 176 0.05 17.11 -6.03
C ARG A 176 0.46 15.82 -6.74
N GLU A 177 1.73 15.44 -6.65
CA GLU A 177 2.27 14.23 -7.27
C GLU A 177 1.61 12.96 -6.71
N LEU A 178 1.37 12.90 -5.40
CA LEU A 178 0.64 11.80 -4.78
C LEU A 178 -0.80 11.72 -5.31
N LEU A 179 -1.52 12.84 -5.40
CA LEU A 179 -2.89 12.88 -5.93
C LEU A 179 -2.95 12.46 -7.39
N GLU A 180 -2.02 12.94 -8.23
CA GLU A 180 -1.92 12.53 -9.62
C GLU A 180 -1.62 11.04 -9.74
N SER A 181 -0.73 10.50 -8.89
CA SER A 181 -0.44 9.07 -8.89
C SER A 181 -1.66 8.24 -8.49
N LEU A 182 -2.44 8.67 -7.48
CA LEU A 182 -3.68 8.01 -7.07
C LEU A 182 -4.73 8.01 -8.20
N GLN A 183 -4.84 9.11 -8.95
CA GLN A 183 -5.70 9.17 -10.13
C GLN A 183 -5.27 8.18 -11.20
N ARG A 184 -3.96 8.03 -11.46
CA ARG A 184 -3.42 7.04 -12.41
C ARG A 184 -3.75 5.61 -11.97
N THR A 185 -3.48 5.26 -10.72
CA THR A 185 -3.81 3.91 -10.21
C THR A 185 -5.31 3.64 -10.22
N TYR A 186 -6.14 4.63 -9.90
CA TYR A 186 -7.59 4.48 -9.98
C TYR A 186 -8.06 4.29 -11.42
N ARG A 187 -7.45 4.99 -12.37
CA ARG A 187 -7.72 4.81 -13.79
C ARG A 187 -7.35 3.40 -14.25
N ASP A 188 -6.19 2.89 -13.83
CA ASP A 188 -5.76 1.53 -14.16
C ASP A 188 -6.72 0.48 -13.57
N LEU A 189 -7.22 0.71 -12.36
CA LEU A 189 -8.30 -0.08 -11.77
C LEU A 189 -9.53 -0.08 -12.68
N LEU A 190 -10.03 1.09 -13.10
CA LEU A 190 -11.21 1.15 -13.96
C LEU A 190 -10.97 0.46 -15.33
N ILE A 191 -9.81 0.65 -15.94
CA ILE A 191 -9.49 0.04 -17.24
C ILE A 191 -9.48 -1.49 -17.13
N SER A 192 -8.91 -2.03 -16.05
CA SER A 192 -8.78 -3.47 -15.85
C SER A 192 -9.98 -4.14 -15.19
N TYR A 193 -10.88 -3.38 -14.54
CA TYR A 193 -11.87 -3.89 -13.58
C TYR A 193 -12.69 -5.08 -14.09
N PHE A 194 -13.20 -5.00 -15.32
CA PHE A 194 -14.03 -6.04 -15.92
C PHE A 194 -13.26 -6.98 -16.87
N SER A 195 -12.07 -6.58 -17.32
CA SER A 195 -11.32 -7.30 -18.36
C SER A 195 -10.23 -8.21 -17.80
N ASP A 196 -9.62 -7.82 -16.69
CA ASP A 196 -8.50 -8.53 -16.08
C ASP A 196 -8.66 -8.49 -14.54
N PRO A 197 -9.27 -9.53 -13.94
CA PRO A 197 -9.47 -9.60 -12.51
C PRO A 197 -8.18 -9.52 -11.68
N ALA A 198 -7.06 -10.02 -12.22
CA ALA A 198 -5.80 -10.03 -11.49
C ALA A 198 -5.14 -8.65 -11.50
N ALA A 199 -5.09 -7.98 -12.65
CA ALA A 199 -4.62 -6.60 -12.73
C ALA A 199 -5.53 -5.63 -11.95
N SER A 200 -6.85 -5.84 -12.01
CA SER A 200 -7.83 -5.09 -11.22
C SER A 200 -7.57 -5.19 -9.73
N ASN A 201 -7.34 -6.42 -9.22
CA ASN A 201 -7.03 -6.61 -7.80
C ASN A 201 -5.72 -5.91 -7.40
N GLN A 202 -4.68 -5.95 -8.23
CA GLN A 202 -3.43 -5.23 -7.96
C GLN A 202 -3.64 -3.71 -7.92
N ALA A 203 -4.36 -3.15 -8.89
CA ALA A 203 -4.66 -1.71 -8.92
C ALA A 203 -5.56 -1.30 -7.75
N LEU A 204 -6.57 -2.11 -7.40
CA LEU A 204 -7.43 -1.93 -6.24
C LEU A 204 -6.61 -1.87 -4.96
N GLU A 205 -5.76 -2.87 -4.74
CA GLU A 205 -4.92 -2.94 -3.54
C GLU A 205 -3.93 -1.78 -3.47
N SER A 206 -3.27 -1.46 -4.57
CA SER A 206 -2.33 -0.33 -4.63
C SER A 206 -3.02 0.98 -4.28
N PHE A 207 -4.15 1.28 -4.93
CA PHE A 207 -4.94 2.49 -4.65
C PHE A 207 -5.40 2.54 -3.19
N VAL A 208 -6.01 1.46 -2.70
CA VAL A 208 -6.59 1.41 -1.36
C VAL A 208 -5.52 1.55 -0.28
N ASN A 209 -4.38 0.87 -0.42
CA ASN A 209 -3.29 0.96 0.54
C ASN A 209 -2.71 2.38 0.57
N THR A 210 -2.43 2.96 -0.59
CA THR A 210 -1.92 4.34 -0.67
C THR A 210 -2.92 5.33 -0.08
N ALA A 211 -4.20 5.23 -0.43
CA ALA A 211 -5.26 6.06 0.11
C ALA A 211 -5.40 5.91 1.63
N PHE A 212 -5.28 4.69 2.16
CA PHE A 212 -5.35 4.42 3.59
C PHE A 212 -4.15 5.03 4.35
N PHE A 213 -2.93 4.77 3.91
CA PHE A 213 -1.72 5.22 4.61
C PHE A 213 -1.50 6.74 4.49
N SER A 214 -1.94 7.36 3.39
CA SER A 214 -1.92 8.81 3.21
C SER A 214 -3.10 9.53 3.88
N ASP A 215 -4.01 8.81 4.54
CA ASP A 215 -5.21 9.37 5.16
C ASP A 215 -6.08 10.17 4.17
N LEU A 216 -6.26 9.62 2.96
CA LEU A 216 -7.09 10.22 1.93
C LEU A 216 -8.56 10.26 2.39
N PRO A 217 -9.20 11.44 2.39
CA PRO A 217 -10.62 11.54 2.75
C PRO A 217 -11.50 10.75 1.77
N ILE A 218 -12.51 10.03 2.29
CA ILE A 218 -13.45 9.25 1.46
C ILE A 218 -14.12 10.12 0.39
N THR A 219 -14.45 11.37 0.72
CA THR A 219 -15.01 12.32 -0.25
C THR A 219 -14.08 12.51 -1.44
N ARG A 220 -12.77 12.53 -1.21
CA ARG A 220 -11.77 12.69 -2.27
C ARG A 220 -11.66 11.44 -3.14
N THR A 221 -11.83 10.25 -2.58
CA THR A 221 -11.93 9.00 -3.36
C THR A 221 -13.13 9.02 -4.29
N VAL A 222 -14.28 9.53 -3.81
CA VAL A 222 -15.48 9.70 -4.65
C VAL A 222 -15.23 10.74 -5.75
N ASP A 223 -14.59 11.86 -5.43
CA ASP A 223 -14.24 12.88 -6.43
C ASP A 223 -13.37 12.27 -7.55
N ILE A 224 -12.32 11.52 -7.19
CA ILE A 224 -11.45 10.85 -8.17
C ILE A 224 -12.27 9.94 -9.10
N HIS A 225 -13.21 9.16 -8.53
CA HIS A 225 -14.08 8.31 -9.34
C HIS A 225 -14.93 9.11 -10.32
N VAL A 226 -15.63 10.14 -9.84
CA VAL A 226 -16.50 10.97 -10.67
C VAL A 226 -15.71 11.64 -11.79
N ASP A 227 -14.54 12.21 -11.47
CA ASP A 227 -13.66 12.85 -12.45
C ASP A 227 -13.23 11.87 -13.57
N GLN A 228 -12.88 10.63 -13.20
CA GLN A 228 -12.50 9.59 -14.18
C GLN A 228 -13.67 9.16 -15.06
N ILE A 229 -14.86 8.96 -14.48
CA ILE A 229 -16.06 8.60 -15.24
C ILE A 229 -16.46 9.72 -16.21
N ASP A 230 -16.37 10.98 -15.77
CA ASP A 230 -16.63 12.14 -16.62
C ASP A 230 -15.62 12.25 -17.78
N GLU A 231 -14.35 11.92 -17.53
CA GLU A 231 -13.32 11.89 -18.58
C GLU A 231 -13.60 10.79 -19.61
N PHE A 232 -13.86 9.56 -19.16
CA PHE A 232 -14.23 8.45 -20.06
C PHE A 232 -15.49 8.75 -20.85
N TRP A 233 -16.48 9.39 -20.23
CA TRP A 233 -17.70 9.80 -20.92
C TRP A 233 -17.42 10.79 -22.05
N LYS A 234 -16.56 11.80 -21.80
CA LYS A 234 -16.15 12.76 -22.83
C LYS A 234 -15.43 12.08 -23.98
N GLN A 235 -14.49 11.18 -23.68
CA GLN A 235 -13.72 10.43 -24.68
C GLN A 235 -14.64 9.57 -25.56
N LEU A 236 -15.50 8.74 -24.95
CA LEU A 236 -16.43 7.88 -25.69
C LEU A 236 -17.40 8.68 -26.57
N ARG A 237 -17.87 9.84 -26.08
CA ARG A 237 -18.74 10.71 -26.85
C ARG A 237 -18.05 11.29 -28.09
N LEU A 238 -16.77 11.64 -27.98
CA LEU A 238 -15.97 12.10 -29.12
C LEU A 238 -15.74 10.99 -30.16
N GLU A 239 -15.61 9.74 -29.69
CA GLU A 239 -15.47 8.56 -30.56
C GLU A 239 -16.81 8.07 -31.13
N GLY A 240 -17.94 8.62 -30.69
CA GLY A 240 -19.29 8.21 -31.13
C GLY A 240 -19.79 6.91 -30.49
N ASN A 241 -19.15 6.48 -29.40
CA ASN A 241 -19.50 5.26 -28.66
C ASN A 241 -20.63 5.51 -27.64
N LYS A 242 -21.39 4.46 -27.33
CA LYS A 242 -22.37 4.50 -26.23
C LYS A 242 -21.64 4.49 -24.89
N SER A 243 -22.16 5.23 -23.92
CA SER A 243 -21.53 5.39 -22.61
C SER A 243 -22.37 4.83 -21.45
N GLU A 244 -23.43 4.05 -21.74
CA GLU A 244 -24.37 3.57 -20.71
C GLU A 244 -23.69 2.58 -19.74
N PHE A 245 -22.76 1.76 -20.24
CA PHE A 245 -21.98 0.82 -19.44
C PHE A 245 -21.10 1.50 -18.39
N LEU A 246 -20.82 2.81 -18.52
CA LEU A 246 -20.03 3.53 -17.51
C LEU A 246 -20.68 3.51 -16.12
N GLN A 247 -22.00 3.31 -16.05
CA GLN A 247 -22.72 3.16 -14.78
C GLN A 247 -22.28 1.91 -14.00
N ASP A 248 -21.78 0.87 -14.69
CA ASP A 248 -21.36 -0.36 -14.04
C ASP A 248 -20.06 -0.18 -13.24
N TYR A 249 -19.24 0.83 -13.58
CA TYR A 249 -18.04 1.17 -12.81
C TYR A 249 -18.32 1.66 -11.38
N ARG A 250 -19.58 1.94 -11.03
CA ARG A 250 -19.96 2.12 -9.62
C ARG A 250 -19.57 0.92 -8.75
N LEU A 251 -19.51 -0.29 -9.32
CA LEU A 251 -19.06 -1.50 -8.62
C LEU A 251 -17.59 -1.37 -8.18
N ALA A 252 -16.73 -0.80 -9.03
CA ALA A 252 -15.33 -0.54 -8.67
C ALA A 252 -15.22 0.45 -7.50
N LEU A 253 -16.03 1.51 -7.49
CA LEU A 253 -16.08 2.44 -6.35
C LEU A 253 -16.57 1.75 -5.06
N LEU A 254 -17.58 0.90 -5.15
CA LEU A 254 -18.08 0.14 -4.00
C LEU A 254 -17.01 -0.79 -3.43
N ASP A 255 -16.26 -1.48 -4.28
CA ASP A 255 -15.16 -2.35 -3.84
C ASP A 255 -14.06 -1.54 -3.15
N VAL A 256 -13.63 -0.43 -3.75
CA VAL A 256 -12.65 0.49 -3.13
C VAL A 256 -13.12 0.96 -1.76
N MET A 257 -14.37 1.42 -1.66
CA MET A 257 -14.95 1.87 -0.40
C MET A 257 -15.04 0.75 0.64
N ALA A 258 -15.42 -0.46 0.23
CA ALA A 258 -15.49 -1.60 1.13
C ALA A 258 -14.13 -1.95 1.71
N HIS A 259 -13.09 -1.97 0.87
CA HIS A 259 -11.72 -2.25 1.29
C HIS A 259 -11.17 -1.14 2.20
N LEU A 260 -11.36 0.14 1.84
CA LEU A 260 -10.96 1.25 2.70
C LEU A 260 -11.65 1.19 4.07
N CYS A 261 -12.97 1.01 4.09
CA CYS A 261 -13.73 0.88 5.34
C CYS A 261 -13.20 -0.27 6.21
N GLU A 262 -12.87 -1.40 5.59
CA GLU A 262 -12.31 -2.55 6.31
C GLU A 262 -10.93 -2.25 6.90
N MET A 263 -10.06 -1.56 6.15
CA MET A 263 -8.75 -1.13 6.65
C MET A 263 -8.89 -0.14 7.81
N TYR A 264 -9.75 0.88 7.66
CA TYR A 264 -10.03 1.84 8.73
C TYR A 264 -10.57 1.15 9.98
N ARG A 265 -11.50 0.21 9.83
CA ARG A 265 -12.04 -0.58 10.95
C ARG A 265 -10.95 -1.33 11.70
N ARG A 266 -10.03 -1.98 10.98
CA ARG A 266 -8.92 -2.75 11.59
C ARG A 266 -7.82 -1.87 12.19
N SER A 267 -7.74 -0.60 11.77
CA SER A 267 -6.76 0.36 12.30
C SER A 267 -7.09 0.89 13.69
N ILE A 268 -8.34 0.73 14.14
CA ILE A 268 -8.79 1.20 15.45
C ILE A 268 -8.27 0.23 16.53
N PRO A 269 -7.48 0.69 17.52
CA PRO A 269 -7.04 -0.16 18.62
C PRO A 269 -8.24 -0.75 19.37
N PRO A 270 -8.21 -2.03 19.77
CA PRO A 270 -9.35 -2.70 20.41
C PRO A 270 -9.76 -2.08 21.76
N ASP A 271 -8.89 -1.29 22.40
CA ASP A 271 -9.11 -0.77 23.76
C ASP A 271 -9.70 0.65 23.82
N ILE A 272 -10.34 1.15 22.75
CA ILE A 272 -11.17 2.35 22.86
C ILE A 272 -12.58 1.90 23.25
N PRO A 273 -13.01 2.00 24.52
CA PRO A 273 -14.40 1.77 24.87
C PRO A 273 -15.26 2.82 24.16
N LEU A 274 -15.86 2.43 23.03
CA LEU A 274 -16.82 3.23 22.28
C LEU A 274 -18.01 3.72 23.14
N SER A 275 -18.20 3.14 24.33
CA SER A 275 -19.19 3.54 25.33
C SER A 275 -18.96 4.94 25.95
N GLY A 276 -17.76 5.53 25.83
CA GLY A 276 -17.47 6.84 26.45
C GLY A 276 -18.11 8.04 25.75
N LEU A 277 -18.41 7.96 24.44
CA LEU A 277 -18.90 9.11 23.67
C LEU A 277 -20.44 9.18 23.59
N ALA A 278 -21.15 8.09 23.91
CA ALA A 278 -22.61 8.07 23.86
C ALA A 278 -23.28 8.63 25.13
N SER A 279 -22.59 8.70 26.26
CA SER A 279 -23.21 9.12 27.54
C SER A 279 -23.26 10.64 27.77
N GLY A 280 -22.78 11.46 26.84
CA GLY A 280 -22.78 12.92 26.98
C GLY A 280 -24.06 13.64 26.55
N ARG A 281 -25.03 12.93 25.94
CA ARG A 281 -26.27 13.54 25.44
C ARG A 281 -27.49 12.83 26.00
N HIS A 282 -27.79 13.05 27.28
CA HIS A 282 -29.17 13.06 27.82
C HIS A 282 -29.17 13.35 29.32
N ARG A 283 -29.17 14.64 29.70
CA ARG A 283 -29.93 15.13 30.87
C ARG A 283 -30.00 16.67 30.86
N ARG A 284 -30.76 17.23 29.91
CA ARG A 284 -31.47 18.49 30.15
C ARG A 284 -32.80 18.10 30.78
N GLU A 285 -32.81 17.82 32.08
CA GLU A 285 -34.02 17.97 32.91
C GLU A 285 -34.18 19.49 33.08
N ALA A 286 -35.09 20.17 32.38
CA ALA A 286 -36.55 20.10 32.51
C ALA A 286 -37.01 20.47 33.93
N ASP A 287 -37.46 21.73 34.01
CA ASP A 287 -38.47 22.27 34.91
C ASP A 287 -38.30 22.10 36.42
N LEU A 288 -37.77 23.14 37.06
CA LEU A 288 -38.19 23.52 38.41
C LEU A 288 -39.09 24.77 38.29
N PRO A 289 -40.38 24.67 38.67
CA PRO A 289 -41.39 25.69 38.40
C PRO A 289 -41.39 26.81 39.43
N ASP A 290 -41.95 27.94 38.99
CA ASP A 290 -42.23 29.18 39.71
C ASP A 290 -42.70 28.97 41.16
N ALA A 291 -42.00 29.59 42.11
CA ALA A 291 -42.52 29.84 43.46
C ALA A 291 -42.89 31.33 43.57
N PRO A 292 -44.14 31.66 43.98
CA PRO A 292 -44.71 32.97 43.75
C PRO A 292 -44.28 34.00 44.79
N GLU A 293 -44.19 35.24 44.32
CA GLU A 293 -44.17 36.45 45.11
C GLU A 293 -45.34 36.46 46.11
N VAL A 294 -45.04 36.55 47.40
CA VAL A 294 -45.99 37.01 48.40
C VAL A 294 -45.34 38.17 49.14
N SER A 295 -45.66 39.37 48.65
CA SER A 295 -45.55 40.61 49.41
C SER A 295 -46.70 40.69 50.42
N SER A 296 -46.39 40.67 51.71
CA SER A 296 -46.98 41.44 52.82
C SER A 296 -46.54 40.86 54.16
#